data_AF-A0A939R637-F1
#
_entry.id   AF-A0A939R637-F1
#
_cell.length_a   1.000
_cell.length_b   1.000
_cell.length_c   1.000
_cell.angle_alpha   90.00
_cell.angle_beta   90.00
_cell.angle_gamma   90.00
#
_symmetry.space_group_name_H-M   'P 1'
#
loop_
_entity.id
_entity.type
_entity.pdbx_description
1 polymer ?
#
loop_
_entity_poly.entity_id
_entity_poly.type
_entity_poly.pdbx_seq_one_letter_code
_entity_poly.pdbx_strand_id
1 'polypeptide(L)'
;MKRIIALTLAMVFFCAYAQSQMPKNVSLVADWHKGDTMRYSVKKSVTQNNETTTINYTLFLQVVDSTMEGYRIKAVYSEKMLDHLIPDSVLDQKQLFLKEVMKVEQEFYYRTDPTGSFLGIENWQNLLEQNIEQAQRVYKVLGVEEGIIEPYMQLARSTFNQEEVEGKLYPEIPLLHEWLGSILSTKLQKYKIAFPTMVGPVAADGVLNVADYNSETGLCRIETCTVLNQKQLRKAIGQYCNLLADKMGTLLPKSSLKRLKIVMTDKKVFEYQTDPANPISVDYIRAIQVEDSGDGSKSEKIERFVICKID
;
A
#
# COMPACT_ATOMS: atom_id res chain seq x y z
N MET A 1 -27.71 34.04 -46.13
CA MET A 1 -28.24 33.84 -44.76
C MET A 1 -28.74 32.42 -44.49
N LYS A 2 -29.74 31.87 -45.20
CA LYS A 2 -30.27 30.51 -44.93
C LYS A 2 -29.23 29.38 -44.94
N ARG A 3 -28.24 29.42 -45.85
CA ARG A 3 -27.14 28.44 -45.92
C ARG A 3 -26.14 28.54 -44.76
N ILE A 4 -25.88 29.75 -44.26
CA ILE A 4 -24.96 29.97 -43.14
C ILE A 4 -25.62 29.47 -41.85
N ILE A 5 -26.90 29.79 -41.63
CA ILE A 5 -27.68 29.32 -40.49
C ILE A 5 -27.73 27.79 -40.45
N ALA A 6 -27.93 27.12 -41.60
CA ALA A 6 -27.91 25.65 -41.67
C ALA A 6 -26.54 25.05 -41.33
N LEU A 7 -25.44 25.69 -41.76
CA LEU A 7 -24.08 25.24 -41.44
C LEU A 7 -23.77 25.41 -39.95
N THR A 8 -24.16 26.54 -39.36
CA THR A 8 -23.97 26.80 -37.92
C THR A 8 -24.81 25.84 -37.08
N LEU A 9 -26.04 25.53 -37.50
CA LEU A 9 -26.88 24.54 -36.82
C LEU A 9 -26.25 23.14 -36.89
N ALA A 10 -25.74 22.74 -38.06
CA ALA A 10 -25.07 21.44 -38.21
C ALA A 10 -23.82 21.34 -37.33
N MET A 11 -23.03 22.41 -37.22
CA MET A 11 -21.83 22.45 -36.37
C MET A 11 -22.18 22.33 -34.88
N VAL A 12 -23.26 22.99 -34.42
CA VAL A 12 -23.75 22.87 -33.04
C VAL A 12 -24.24 21.44 -32.74
N PHE A 13 -24.90 20.79 -33.70
CA PHE A 13 -25.31 19.39 -33.55
C PHE A 13 -24.10 18.43 -33.50
N PHE A 14 -23.08 18.61 -34.33
CA PHE A 14 -21.87 17.79 -34.26
C PHE A 14 -21.07 18.00 -32.96
N CYS A 15 -21.01 19.23 -32.43
CA CYS A 15 -20.38 19.49 -31.13
C CYS A 15 -21.15 18.88 -29.96
N ALA A 16 -22.48 18.73 -30.06
CA ALA A 16 -23.29 18.13 -28.99
C ALA A 16 -23.07 16.60 -28.84
N TYR A 17 -22.68 15.91 -29.92
CA TYR A 17 -22.36 14.47 -29.89
C TYR A 17 -20.90 14.17 -29.52
N ALA A 18 -20.04 15.19 -29.40
CA ALA A 18 -18.63 15.02 -29.03
C ALA A 18 -18.38 15.06 -27.51
N GLN A 19 -19.43 15.14 -26.68
CA GLN A 19 -19.28 14.93 -25.24
C GLN A 19 -19.12 13.43 -24.99
N SER A 20 -17.89 12.95 -24.81
CA SER A 20 -17.66 11.57 -24.37
C SER A 20 -18.40 11.39 -23.04
N GLN A 21 -19.47 10.60 -23.08
CA GLN A 21 -20.22 10.30 -21.88
C GLN A 21 -19.38 9.33 -21.05
N MET A 22 -18.98 9.76 -19.86
CA MET A 22 -18.36 8.86 -18.89
C MET A 22 -19.29 7.64 -18.70
N PRO A 23 -18.77 6.41 -18.80
CA PRO A 23 -19.60 5.23 -18.66
C PRO A 23 -20.22 5.20 -17.26
N LYS A 24 -21.38 4.56 -17.11
CA LYS A 24 -22.02 4.43 -15.78
C LYS A 24 -21.19 3.58 -14.83
N ASN A 25 -20.48 2.60 -15.37
CA ASN A 25 -19.63 1.68 -14.65
C ASN A 25 -18.32 1.46 -15.42
N VAL A 26 -17.24 1.21 -14.69
CA VAL A 26 -15.94 0.81 -15.22
C VAL A 26 -15.61 -0.58 -14.68
N SER A 27 -15.25 -1.51 -15.56
CA SER A 27 -14.83 -2.86 -15.19
C SER A 27 -13.32 -2.94 -15.15
N LEU A 28 -12.76 -3.51 -14.08
CA LEU A 28 -11.33 -3.76 -13.95
C LEU A 28 -11.10 -5.26 -13.82
N VAL A 29 -10.93 -5.94 -14.94
CA VAL A 29 -10.71 -7.39 -15.00
C VAL A 29 -9.39 -7.63 -15.70
N ALA A 30 -8.46 -8.27 -15.00
CA ALA A 30 -7.17 -8.63 -15.59
C ALA A 30 -7.39 -9.61 -16.75
N ASP A 31 -6.62 -9.43 -17.82
CA ASP A 31 -6.50 -10.40 -18.91
C ASP A 31 -5.00 -10.58 -19.18
N TRP A 32 -4.32 -11.16 -18.19
CA TRP A 32 -2.90 -11.41 -18.28
C TRP A 32 -2.60 -12.78 -18.87
N HIS A 33 -1.45 -12.91 -19.49
CA HIS A 33 -0.98 -14.15 -20.09
C HIS A 33 0.32 -14.60 -19.45
N LYS A 34 0.55 -15.92 -19.48
CA LYS A 34 1.83 -16.49 -19.03
C LYS A 34 2.97 -15.87 -19.81
N GLY A 35 3.97 -15.35 -19.09
CA GLY A 35 5.11 -14.65 -19.65
C GLY A 35 4.98 -13.13 -19.61
N ASP A 36 3.79 -12.59 -19.33
CA ASP A 36 3.62 -11.15 -19.14
C ASP A 36 4.47 -10.66 -17.97
N THR A 37 5.03 -9.47 -18.15
CA THR A 37 5.89 -8.84 -17.14
C THR A 37 5.41 -7.43 -16.87
N MET A 38 5.53 -7.03 -15.61
CA MET A 38 5.25 -5.68 -15.17
C MET A 38 6.37 -5.24 -14.26
N ARG A 39 6.84 -4.02 -14.42
CA ARG A 39 7.93 -3.47 -13.62
C ARG A 39 7.47 -2.15 -13.04
N TYR A 40 7.77 -1.95 -11.77
CA TYR A 40 7.33 -0.79 -11.01
C TYR A 40 8.49 -0.16 -10.27
N SER A 41 8.58 1.17 -10.34
CA SER A 41 9.37 1.96 -9.40
C SER A 41 8.52 2.22 -8.17
N VAL A 42 9.12 2.02 -7.01
CA VAL A 42 8.46 2.11 -5.72
C VAL A 42 9.20 3.09 -4.82
N LYS A 43 8.47 4.03 -4.23
CA LYS A 43 8.96 5.03 -3.29
C LYS A 43 8.17 4.99 -1.99
N LYS A 44 8.81 4.56 -0.90
CA LYS A 44 8.33 4.67 0.48
C LYS A 44 8.86 5.96 1.08
N SER A 45 8.00 6.75 1.71
CA SER A 45 8.42 7.87 2.52
C SER A 45 7.67 7.92 3.83
N VAL A 46 8.38 8.21 4.91
CA VAL A 46 7.81 8.43 6.23
C VAL A 46 8.27 9.79 6.69
N THR A 47 7.32 10.67 6.98
CA THR A 47 7.57 12.00 7.55
C THR A 47 7.08 12.00 8.99
N GLN A 48 7.95 12.32 9.93
CA GLN A 48 7.62 12.46 11.34
C GLN A 48 8.39 13.65 11.91
N ASN A 49 7.71 14.55 12.63
CA ASN A 49 8.32 15.74 13.23
C ASN A 49 9.16 16.58 12.25
N ASN A 50 8.69 16.73 11.00
CA ASN A 50 9.38 17.41 9.88
C ASN A 50 10.63 16.70 9.33
N GLU A 51 10.97 15.51 9.79
CA GLU A 51 12.02 14.68 9.21
C GLU A 51 11.39 13.66 8.27
N THR A 52 11.91 13.56 7.04
CA THR A 52 11.44 12.61 6.03
C THR A 52 12.51 11.57 5.72
N THR A 53 12.21 10.30 5.96
CA THR A 53 13.00 9.17 5.46
C THR A 53 12.37 8.64 4.19
N THR A 54 13.18 8.37 3.16
CA THR A 54 12.71 7.82 1.88
C THR A 54 13.51 6.57 1.50
N ILE A 55 12.82 5.55 1.01
CA ILE A 55 13.40 4.33 0.44
C ILE A 55 12.83 4.16 -0.97
N ASN A 56 13.69 3.81 -1.93
CA ASN A 56 13.29 3.55 -3.30
C ASN A 56 13.79 2.17 -3.75
N TYR A 57 12.98 1.43 -4.49
CA TYR A 57 13.35 0.16 -5.09
C TYR A 57 12.50 -0.15 -6.32
N THR A 58 12.86 -1.22 -7.02
CA THR A 58 12.09 -1.73 -8.16
C THR A 58 11.38 -3.01 -7.76
N LEU A 59 10.12 -3.14 -8.15
CA LEU A 59 9.35 -4.38 -8.06
C LEU A 59 9.14 -4.92 -9.49
N PHE A 60 9.58 -6.14 -9.73
CA PHE A 60 9.33 -6.87 -10.97
C PHE A 60 8.31 -7.98 -10.72
N LEU A 61 7.27 -8.02 -11.55
CA LEU A 61 6.23 -9.03 -11.54
C LEU A 61 6.27 -9.80 -12.86
N GLN A 62 6.14 -11.12 -12.77
CA GLN A 62 6.03 -12.00 -13.94
C GLN A 62 4.91 -13.00 -13.73
N VAL A 63 3.99 -13.08 -14.70
CA VAL A 63 2.95 -14.11 -14.71
C VAL A 63 3.58 -15.43 -15.12
N VAL A 64 3.74 -16.33 -14.16
CA VAL A 64 4.39 -17.64 -14.39
C VAL A 64 3.40 -18.73 -14.77
N ASP A 65 2.14 -18.55 -14.39
CA ASP A 65 1.02 -19.39 -14.80
C ASP A 65 -0.28 -18.59 -14.92
N SER A 66 -1.12 -18.99 -15.87
CA SER A 66 -2.41 -18.37 -16.16
C SER A 66 -3.41 -19.48 -16.47
N THR A 67 -4.34 -19.70 -15.54
CA THR A 67 -5.32 -20.78 -15.61
C THR A 67 -6.73 -20.24 -15.43
N MET A 68 -7.74 -21.09 -15.62
CA MET A 68 -9.12 -20.74 -15.28
C MET A 68 -9.34 -20.44 -13.79
N GLU A 69 -8.41 -20.83 -12.92
CA GLU A 69 -8.47 -20.57 -11.47
C GLU A 69 -7.80 -19.26 -11.07
N GLY A 70 -7.10 -18.60 -11.99
CA GLY A 70 -6.41 -17.33 -11.77
C GLY A 70 -4.94 -17.35 -12.20
N TYR A 71 -4.23 -16.30 -11.77
CA TYR A 71 -2.83 -16.08 -12.10
C TYR A 71 -1.92 -16.45 -10.94
N ARG A 72 -0.81 -17.11 -11.26
CA ARG A 72 0.34 -17.27 -10.36
C ARG A 72 1.43 -16.32 -10.81
N ILE A 73 1.84 -15.43 -9.92
CA ILE A 73 2.75 -14.33 -10.24
C ILE A 73 3.98 -14.43 -9.37
N LYS A 74 5.15 -14.37 -10.01
CA LYS A 74 6.45 -14.23 -9.37
C LYS A 74 6.71 -12.75 -9.12
N ALA A 75 7.05 -12.39 -7.89
CA ALA A 75 7.49 -11.06 -7.49
C ALA A 75 8.98 -11.09 -7.17
N VAL A 76 9.72 -10.09 -7.65
CA VAL A 76 11.15 -9.90 -7.34
C VAL A 76 11.37 -8.43 -6.98
N TYR A 77 11.87 -8.21 -5.77
CA TYR A 77 12.32 -6.89 -5.31
C TYR A 77 13.79 -6.73 -5.70
N SER A 78 14.14 -5.67 -6.42
CA SER A 78 15.54 -5.30 -6.61
C SER A 78 15.80 -3.86 -6.20
N GLU A 79 16.82 -3.68 -5.38
CA GLU A 79 17.33 -2.38 -4.98
C GLU A 79 18.32 -1.84 -6.03
N LYS A 80 17.92 -1.71 -7.30
CA LYS A 80 18.77 -1.09 -8.32
C LYS A 80 19.01 0.43 -8.13
N MET A 81 18.79 0.99 -6.94
CA MET A 81 18.83 2.44 -6.66
C MET A 81 19.59 2.84 -5.38
N LEU A 82 20.18 1.91 -4.62
CA LEU A 82 21.03 2.29 -3.47
C LEU A 82 22.47 2.67 -3.84
N ASP A 83 22.88 2.39 -5.08
CA ASP A 83 24.23 2.71 -5.56
C ASP A 83 24.41 4.20 -5.91
N HIS A 84 23.35 5.01 -5.92
CA HIS A 84 23.40 6.43 -6.29
C HIS A 84 23.25 7.41 -5.13
N LEU A 85 22.84 6.96 -3.94
CA LEU A 85 22.52 7.84 -2.81
C LEU A 85 23.58 7.87 -1.71
N ILE A 86 24.56 6.94 -1.73
CA ILE A 86 25.64 6.95 -0.74
C ILE A 86 26.97 6.76 -1.47
N PRO A 87 27.81 7.80 -1.59
CA PRO A 87 29.17 7.65 -2.06
C PRO A 87 29.88 6.61 -1.19
N ASP A 88 30.49 5.60 -1.82
CA ASP A 88 31.22 4.54 -1.10
C ASP A 88 32.36 5.10 -0.23
N SER A 89 32.76 6.36 -0.44
CA SER A 89 33.75 7.09 0.33
C SER A 89 33.30 7.61 1.71
N VAL A 90 32.02 7.43 2.10
CA VAL A 90 31.45 7.99 3.35
C VAL A 90 30.82 6.93 4.27
N LEU A 91 30.75 5.67 3.84
CA LEU A 91 30.12 4.60 4.62
C LEU A 91 31.09 4.06 5.68
N ASP A 92 30.76 4.26 6.95
CA ASP A 92 31.39 3.51 8.04
C ASP A 92 31.00 2.02 7.94
N GLN A 93 31.80 1.09 8.48
CA GLN A 93 31.57 -0.37 8.30
C GLN A 93 30.15 -0.84 8.64
N LYS A 94 29.51 -0.19 9.62
CA LYS A 94 28.09 -0.45 9.99
C LYS A 94 27.12 -0.10 8.87
N GLN A 95 27.36 0.98 8.13
CA GLN A 95 26.49 1.41 7.05
C GLN A 95 26.69 0.57 5.78
N LEU A 96 27.93 0.12 5.50
CA LEU A 96 28.21 -0.89 4.47
C LEU A 96 27.48 -2.22 4.77
N PHE A 97 27.54 -2.70 6.01
CA PHE A 97 26.82 -3.90 6.42
C PHE A 97 25.30 -3.73 6.34
N LEU A 98 24.75 -2.58 6.76
CA LEU A 98 23.32 -2.31 6.62
C LEU A 98 22.90 -2.26 5.14
N LYS A 99 23.73 -1.70 4.26
CA LYS A 99 23.52 -1.72 2.80
C LYS A 99 23.54 -3.16 2.26
N GLU A 100 24.44 -4.02 2.72
CA GLU A 100 24.52 -5.42 2.31
C GLU A 100 23.37 -6.30 2.85
N VAL A 101 22.94 -6.08 4.10
CA VAL A 101 21.81 -6.81 4.70
C VAL A 101 20.47 -6.38 4.10
N MET A 102 20.36 -5.13 3.62
CA MET A 102 19.16 -4.65 2.91
C MET A 102 19.13 -5.01 1.43
N LYS A 103 20.30 -5.29 0.80
CA LYS A 103 20.48 -5.69 -0.62
C LYS A 103 19.91 -7.07 -0.99
N VAL A 104 19.10 -7.70 -0.15
CA VAL A 104 18.56 -9.03 -0.46
C VAL A 104 17.48 -8.88 -1.53
N GLU A 105 17.80 -9.30 -2.75
CA GLU A 105 16.79 -9.56 -3.77
C GLU A 105 15.80 -10.58 -3.22
N GLN A 106 14.60 -10.12 -2.88
CA GLN A 106 13.58 -10.98 -2.33
C GLN A 106 12.67 -11.47 -3.45
N GLU A 107 12.60 -12.78 -3.61
CA GLU A 107 11.75 -13.46 -4.57
C GLU A 107 10.65 -14.24 -3.85
N PHE A 108 9.41 -14.12 -4.32
CA PHE A 108 8.31 -14.96 -3.89
C PHE A 108 7.23 -15.11 -4.96
N TYR A 109 6.27 -16.01 -4.69
CA TYR A 109 5.13 -16.26 -5.55
C TYR A 109 3.84 -15.91 -4.81
N TYR A 110 2.89 -15.34 -5.51
CA TYR A 110 1.56 -15.07 -4.99
C TYR A 110 0.50 -15.43 -6.03
N ARG A 111 -0.75 -15.50 -5.56
CA ARG A 111 -1.90 -15.86 -6.37
C ARG A 111 -2.93 -14.76 -6.43
N THR A 112 -3.69 -14.83 -7.51
CA THR A 112 -4.87 -14.03 -7.75
C THR A 112 -6.01 -14.93 -8.21
N ASP A 113 -7.23 -14.42 -8.15
CA ASP A 113 -8.38 -15.05 -8.81
C ASP A 113 -8.36 -14.80 -10.34
N PRO A 114 -9.30 -15.38 -11.11
CA PRO A 114 -9.38 -15.20 -12.57
C PRO A 114 -9.60 -13.76 -13.03
N THR A 115 -9.97 -12.86 -12.13
CA THR A 115 -10.24 -11.45 -12.43
C THR A 115 -9.09 -10.52 -12.03
N GLY A 116 -8.04 -11.09 -11.43
CA GLY A 116 -6.87 -10.37 -10.96
C GLY A 116 -6.93 -9.95 -9.50
N SER A 117 -7.97 -10.27 -8.73
CA SER A 117 -8.03 -9.94 -7.30
C SER A 117 -6.98 -10.73 -6.53
N PHE A 118 -6.27 -10.09 -5.61
CA PHE A 118 -5.23 -10.73 -4.81
C PHE A 118 -5.81 -11.78 -3.84
N LEU A 119 -5.23 -12.98 -3.85
CA LEU A 119 -5.64 -14.08 -2.96
C LEU A 119 -4.61 -14.36 -1.85
N GLY A 120 -3.33 -14.08 -2.12
CA GLY A 120 -2.29 -14.21 -1.10
C GLY A 120 -0.94 -14.69 -1.60
N ILE A 121 0.07 -14.55 -0.75
CA ILE A 121 1.45 -15.02 -0.95
C ILE A 121 1.55 -16.50 -0.55
N GLU A 122 2.10 -17.33 -1.45
CA GLU A 122 2.15 -18.80 -1.26
C GLU A 122 3.03 -19.23 -0.09
N ASN A 123 4.13 -18.52 0.18
CA ASN A 123 5.16 -18.87 1.16
C ASN A 123 5.35 -17.80 2.25
N TRP A 124 4.26 -17.15 2.68
CA TRP A 124 4.31 -16.01 3.60
C TRP A 124 5.02 -16.31 4.93
N GLN A 125 4.91 -17.53 5.48
CA GLN A 125 5.62 -17.88 6.73
C GLN A 125 7.14 -17.83 6.56
N ASN A 126 7.64 -18.32 5.42
CA ASN A 126 9.08 -18.31 5.14
C ASN A 126 9.58 -16.87 4.96
N LEU A 127 8.77 -16.02 4.31
CA LEU A 127 9.10 -14.60 4.18
C LEU A 127 9.12 -13.88 5.54
N LEU A 128 8.19 -14.22 6.43
CA LEU A 128 8.17 -13.68 7.79
C LEU A 128 9.47 -14.04 8.54
N GLU A 129 9.87 -15.31 8.53
CA GLU A 129 11.10 -15.75 9.21
C GLU A 129 12.33 -15.06 8.61
N GLN A 130 12.42 -14.95 7.29
CA GLN A 130 13.51 -14.22 6.62
C GLN A 130 13.58 -12.74 7.06
N ASN A 131 12.45 -12.04 7.12
CA ASN A 131 12.40 -10.66 7.59
C ASN A 131 12.79 -10.53 9.07
N ILE A 132 12.38 -11.50 9.90
CA ILE A 132 12.75 -11.54 11.31
C ILE A 132 14.27 -11.74 11.46
N GLU A 133 14.87 -12.68 10.73
CA GLU A 133 16.31 -12.90 10.74
C GLU A 133 17.10 -11.68 10.24
N GLN A 134 16.61 -10.99 9.20
CA GLN A 134 17.18 -9.73 8.72
C GLN A 134 17.08 -8.63 9.79
N ALA A 135 15.92 -8.44 10.40
CA ALA A 135 15.72 -7.47 11.47
C ALA A 135 16.64 -7.75 12.68
N GLN A 136 16.79 -9.03 13.08
CA GLN A 136 17.72 -9.43 14.12
C GLN A 136 19.16 -9.05 13.80
N ARG A 137 19.62 -9.28 12.56
CA ARG A 137 20.96 -8.88 12.10
C ARG A 137 21.16 -7.36 12.16
N VAL A 138 20.17 -6.60 11.70
CA VAL A 138 20.18 -5.12 11.76
C VAL A 138 20.30 -4.65 13.21
N TYR A 139 19.44 -5.14 14.11
CA TYR A 139 19.46 -4.73 15.52
C TYR A 139 20.77 -5.10 16.23
N LYS A 140 21.35 -6.27 15.93
CA LYS A 140 22.66 -6.66 16.45
C LYS A 140 23.77 -5.68 16.04
N VAL A 141 23.75 -5.18 14.81
CA VAL A 141 24.72 -4.18 14.33
C VAL A 141 24.49 -2.78 14.89
N LEU A 142 23.22 -2.42 15.12
CA LEU A 142 22.85 -1.20 15.84
C LEU A 142 23.20 -1.26 17.34
N GLY A 143 23.64 -2.41 17.85
CA GLY A 143 24.05 -2.60 19.25
C GLY A 143 22.86 -2.66 20.21
N VAL A 144 21.67 -3.04 19.72
CA VAL A 144 20.51 -3.28 20.58
C VAL A 144 20.75 -4.54 21.39
N GLU A 145 20.44 -4.49 22.69
CA GLU A 145 20.64 -5.62 23.61
C GLU A 145 19.83 -6.85 23.19
N GLU A 146 20.44 -8.03 23.23
CA GLU A 146 19.80 -9.28 22.82
C GLU A 146 18.56 -9.61 23.66
N GLY A 147 18.55 -9.20 24.94
CA GLY A 147 17.39 -9.31 25.83
C GLY A 147 16.17 -8.47 25.40
N ILE A 148 16.35 -7.50 24.50
CA ILE A 148 15.27 -6.71 23.90
C ILE A 148 14.87 -7.30 22.54
N ILE A 149 15.86 -7.73 21.73
CA ILE A 149 15.64 -8.24 20.38
C ILE A 149 14.78 -9.52 20.42
N GLU A 150 15.16 -10.51 21.22
CA GLU A 150 14.53 -11.83 21.15
C GLU A 150 13.05 -11.82 21.54
N PRO A 151 12.61 -11.17 22.65
CA PRO A 151 11.19 -11.06 22.97
C PRO A 151 10.36 -10.35 21.88
N TYR A 152 10.92 -9.33 21.25
CA TYR A 152 10.25 -8.61 20.16
C TYR A 152 10.05 -9.51 18.93
N MET A 153 11.06 -10.31 18.59
CA MET A 153 10.96 -11.24 17.45
C MET A 153 10.00 -12.39 17.73
N GLN A 154 9.98 -12.92 18.96
CA GLN A 154 8.98 -13.92 19.35
C GLN A 154 7.56 -13.36 19.29
N LEU A 155 7.35 -12.12 19.72
CA LEU A 155 6.07 -11.45 19.56
C LEU A 155 5.68 -11.36 18.08
N ALA A 156 6.59 -10.93 17.21
CA ALA A 156 6.34 -10.87 15.76
C ALA A 156 5.91 -12.23 15.20
N ARG A 157 6.63 -13.32 15.49
CA ARG A 157 6.27 -14.69 15.05
C ARG A 157 4.88 -15.13 15.50
N SER A 158 4.52 -14.79 16.74
CA SER A 158 3.24 -15.21 17.32
C SER A 158 2.05 -14.36 16.90
N THR A 159 2.30 -13.18 16.32
CA THR A 159 1.24 -12.19 16.04
C THR A 159 0.98 -12.03 14.55
N PHE A 160 2.00 -12.17 13.69
CA PHE A 160 1.85 -12.01 12.25
C PHE A 160 1.22 -13.27 11.64
N ASN A 161 0.05 -13.09 11.04
CA ASN A 161 -0.58 -13.98 10.09
C ASN A 161 -0.29 -13.50 8.65
N GLN A 162 -0.88 -14.20 7.70
CA GLN A 162 -0.74 -13.92 6.27
C GLN A 162 -1.13 -12.48 5.90
N GLU A 163 -2.29 -12.00 6.34
CA GLU A 163 -2.76 -10.64 6.03
C GLU A 163 -1.83 -9.57 6.60
N GLU A 164 -1.22 -9.78 7.77
CA GLU A 164 -0.23 -8.83 8.30
C GLU A 164 1.10 -8.87 7.56
N VAL A 165 1.55 -10.04 7.10
CA VAL A 165 2.75 -10.13 6.25
C VAL A 165 2.50 -9.40 4.94
N GLU A 166 1.38 -9.66 4.28
CA GLU A 166 1.00 -9.04 3.02
C GLU A 166 0.76 -7.54 3.17
N GLY A 167 0.03 -7.12 4.21
CA GLY A 167 -0.32 -5.71 4.42
C GLY A 167 0.78 -4.84 5.02
N LYS A 168 1.83 -5.43 5.63
CA LYS A 168 2.91 -4.66 6.28
C LYS A 168 4.28 -4.84 5.66
N LEU A 169 4.64 -6.08 5.30
CA LEU A 169 5.95 -6.37 4.71
C LEU A 169 5.92 -6.18 3.19
N TYR A 170 4.81 -6.55 2.55
CA TYR A 170 4.64 -6.47 1.08
C TYR A 170 3.41 -5.67 0.63
N PRO A 171 3.15 -4.47 1.18
CA PRO A 171 1.91 -3.73 0.93
C PRO A 171 1.69 -3.38 -0.54
N GLU A 172 2.73 -3.43 -1.38
CA GLU A 172 2.70 -3.19 -2.82
C GLU A 172 1.73 -4.12 -3.52
N ILE A 173 1.78 -5.39 -3.15
CA ILE A 173 1.07 -6.45 -3.86
C ILE A 173 -0.45 -6.27 -3.68
N PRO A 174 -1.02 -6.23 -2.46
CA PRO A 174 -2.45 -5.98 -2.33
C PRO A 174 -2.87 -4.59 -2.87
N LEU A 175 -2.02 -3.57 -2.79
CA LEU A 175 -2.33 -2.23 -3.33
C LEU A 175 -2.47 -2.23 -4.85
N LEU A 176 -1.58 -2.90 -5.58
CA LEU A 176 -1.67 -2.99 -7.04
C LEU A 176 -2.96 -3.71 -7.48
N HIS A 177 -3.45 -4.63 -6.66
CA HIS A 177 -4.61 -5.47 -6.97
C HIS A 177 -5.93 -4.97 -6.34
N GLU A 178 -5.95 -3.87 -5.58
CA GLU A 178 -7.07 -3.48 -4.71
C GLU A 178 -8.42 -3.37 -5.43
N TRP A 179 -8.43 -2.90 -6.68
CA TRP A 179 -9.65 -2.73 -7.47
C TRP A 179 -9.80 -3.71 -8.64
N LEU A 180 -8.84 -4.63 -8.82
CA LEU A 180 -8.99 -5.69 -9.80
C LEU A 180 -10.14 -6.63 -9.38
N GLY A 181 -10.86 -7.17 -10.36
CA GLY A 181 -12.09 -7.91 -10.18
C GLY A 181 -13.36 -7.08 -9.91
N SER A 182 -13.24 -5.76 -9.83
CA SER A 182 -14.37 -4.89 -9.48
C SER A 182 -15.08 -4.29 -10.69
N ILE A 183 -16.40 -4.09 -10.55
CA ILE A 183 -17.20 -3.22 -11.42
C ILE A 183 -17.56 -1.97 -10.61
N LEU A 184 -16.93 -0.85 -10.95
CA LEU A 184 -17.05 0.39 -10.20
C LEU A 184 -18.06 1.32 -10.84
N SER A 185 -19.05 1.80 -10.07
CA SER A 185 -19.89 2.90 -10.52
C SER A 185 -19.10 4.20 -10.56
N THR A 186 -19.32 5.01 -11.59
CA THR A 186 -18.71 6.34 -11.72
C THR A 186 -19.34 7.41 -10.84
N LYS A 187 -20.41 7.06 -10.11
CA LYS A 187 -20.96 7.90 -9.06
C LYS A 187 -20.14 7.78 -7.79
N LEU A 188 -20.16 8.83 -6.96
CA LEU A 188 -19.58 8.81 -5.62
C LEU A 188 -20.19 7.69 -4.77
N GLN A 189 -19.35 6.82 -4.23
CA GLN A 189 -19.75 5.69 -3.39
C GLN A 189 -19.26 5.89 -1.96
N LYS A 190 -20.12 5.58 -0.98
CA LYS A 190 -19.75 5.50 0.42
C LYS A 190 -19.79 4.03 0.85
N TYR A 191 -18.78 3.58 1.56
CA TYR A 191 -18.67 2.20 2.01
C TYR A 191 -18.10 2.12 3.42
N LYS A 192 -18.25 0.96 4.06
CA LYS A 192 -17.60 0.63 5.32
C LYS A 192 -16.60 -0.47 5.07
N ILE A 193 -15.43 -0.34 5.68
CA ILE A 193 -14.37 -1.34 5.59
C ILE A 193 -13.88 -1.69 7.00
N ALA A 194 -13.48 -2.93 7.19
CA ALA A 194 -12.79 -3.40 8.37
C ALA A 194 -11.28 -3.35 8.10
N PHE A 195 -10.57 -2.42 8.73
CA PHE A 195 -9.12 -2.33 8.61
C PHE A 195 -8.47 -3.39 9.51
N PRO A 196 -7.66 -4.32 8.97
CA PRO A 196 -7.02 -5.35 9.78
C PRO A 196 -5.98 -4.74 10.72
N THR A 197 -5.96 -5.18 11.98
CA THR A 197 -4.90 -4.84 12.93
C THR A 197 -4.51 -6.07 13.74
N MET A 198 -3.32 -6.05 14.35
CA MET A 198 -2.76 -7.18 15.11
C MET A 198 -3.59 -7.63 16.31
N VAL A 199 -4.62 -6.87 16.69
CA VAL A 199 -5.52 -7.18 17.81
C VAL A 199 -6.99 -7.24 17.38
N GLY A 200 -7.22 -7.34 16.08
CA GLY A 200 -8.55 -7.42 15.45
C GLY A 200 -8.89 -6.21 14.57
N PRO A 201 -9.97 -6.31 13.79
CA PRO A 201 -10.33 -5.29 12.83
C PRO A 201 -10.81 -3.99 13.48
N VAL A 202 -10.49 -2.85 12.85
CA VAL A 202 -10.98 -1.52 13.19
C VAL A 202 -11.88 -1.02 12.05
N ALA A 203 -13.13 -0.71 12.36
CA ALA A 203 -14.05 -0.16 11.37
C ALA A 203 -13.55 1.20 10.84
N ALA A 204 -13.73 1.42 9.54
CA ALA A 204 -13.45 2.68 8.87
C ALA A 204 -14.59 3.03 7.90
N ASP A 205 -14.86 4.33 7.78
CA ASP A 205 -15.81 4.86 6.80
C ASP A 205 -15.02 5.33 5.57
N GLY A 206 -15.40 4.85 4.40
CA GLY A 206 -14.72 5.09 3.13
C GLY A 206 -15.58 5.83 2.12
N VAL A 207 -14.91 6.59 1.27
CA VAL A 207 -15.48 7.22 0.08
C VAL A 207 -14.65 6.80 -1.12
N LEU A 208 -15.30 6.38 -2.19
CA LEU A 208 -14.70 6.05 -3.48
C LEU A 208 -15.30 6.92 -4.58
N ASN A 209 -14.43 7.45 -5.43
CA ASN A 209 -14.78 8.22 -6.60
C ASN A 209 -14.00 7.72 -7.80
N VAL A 210 -14.66 7.41 -8.92
CA VAL A 210 -13.97 7.28 -10.21
C VAL A 210 -13.83 8.70 -10.73
N ALA A 211 -12.63 9.27 -10.55
CA ALA A 211 -12.39 10.69 -10.79
C ALA A 211 -12.29 11.02 -12.29
N ASP A 212 -11.74 10.09 -13.07
CA ASP A 212 -11.58 10.26 -14.52
C ASP A 212 -11.64 8.91 -15.24
N TYR A 213 -12.11 8.93 -16.48
CA TYR A 213 -12.08 7.79 -17.39
C TYR A 213 -11.96 8.26 -18.84
N ASN A 214 -10.85 7.88 -19.49
CA ASN A 214 -10.62 8.12 -20.90
C ASN A 214 -11.03 6.86 -21.70
N SER A 215 -12.10 6.97 -22.48
CA SER A 215 -12.62 5.86 -23.29
C SER A 215 -11.73 5.49 -24.48
N GLU A 216 -10.88 6.41 -24.96
CA GLU A 216 -9.98 6.16 -26.09
C GLU A 216 -8.75 5.38 -25.65
N THR A 217 -8.16 5.75 -24.51
CA THR A 217 -6.98 5.09 -23.98
C THR A 217 -7.31 3.95 -23.03
N GLY A 218 -8.52 3.90 -22.46
CA GLY A 218 -8.87 2.97 -21.39
C GLY A 218 -8.27 3.35 -20.03
N LEU A 219 -7.77 4.58 -19.87
CA LEU A 219 -7.20 5.05 -18.60
C LEU A 219 -8.32 5.37 -17.61
N CYS A 220 -8.27 4.79 -16.41
CA CYS A 220 -9.21 5.02 -15.32
C CYS A 220 -8.47 5.51 -14.08
N ARG A 221 -8.97 6.60 -13.46
CA ARG A 221 -8.44 7.14 -12.21
C ARG A 221 -9.45 6.96 -11.09
N ILE A 222 -9.04 6.29 -10.02
CA ILE A 222 -9.87 5.99 -8.84
C ILE A 222 -9.26 6.69 -7.63
N GLU A 223 -10.09 7.39 -6.88
CA GLU A 223 -9.68 8.08 -5.66
C GLU A 223 -10.49 7.56 -4.48
N THR A 224 -9.79 7.18 -3.42
CA THR A 224 -10.43 6.75 -2.18
C THR A 224 -9.90 7.51 -0.98
N CYS A 225 -10.78 7.69 0.00
CA CYS A 225 -10.46 8.30 1.28
C CYS A 225 -11.17 7.50 2.36
N THR A 226 -10.42 6.97 3.33
CA THR A 226 -10.98 6.25 4.48
C THR A 226 -10.54 6.91 5.78
N VAL A 227 -11.47 6.97 6.73
CA VAL A 227 -11.23 7.51 8.07
C VAL A 227 -11.54 6.42 9.08
N LEU A 228 -10.55 6.04 9.89
CA LEU A 228 -10.72 4.99 10.87
C LEU A 228 -11.56 5.46 12.06
N ASN A 229 -12.38 4.55 12.60
CA ASN A 229 -13.15 4.81 13.80
C ASN A 229 -12.21 5.00 14.99
N GLN A 230 -12.11 6.24 15.46
CA GLN A 230 -11.21 6.63 16.52
C GLN A 230 -11.38 5.82 17.81
N LYS A 231 -12.62 5.51 18.22
CA LYS A 231 -12.88 4.77 19.46
C LYS A 231 -12.35 3.33 19.37
N GLN A 232 -12.59 2.67 18.24
CA GLN A 232 -12.09 1.32 17.99
C GLN A 232 -10.56 1.33 17.82
N LEU A 233 -10.00 2.31 17.12
CA LEU A 233 -8.56 2.47 16.97
C LEU A 233 -7.85 2.63 18.32
N ARG A 234 -8.36 3.47 19.22
CA ARG A 234 -7.82 3.62 20.58
C ARG A 234 -7.90 2.30 21.37
N LYS A 235 -8.99 1.56 21.24
CA LYS A 235 -9.14 0.24 21.88
C LYS A 235 -8.08 -0.73 21.36
N ALA A 236 -7.89 -0.78 20.04
CA ALA A 236 -6.90 -1.64 19.39
C ALA A 236 -5.47 -1.28 19.86
N ILE A 237 -5.11 0.01 19.86
CA ILE A 237 -3.80 0.45 20.37
C ILE A 237 -3.60 0.04 21.82
N GLY A 238 -4.62 0.21 22.69
CA GLY A 238 -4.53 -0.23 24.08
C GLY A 238 -4.37 -1.74 24.25
N GLN A 239 -5.04 -2.54 23.43
CA GLN A 239 -4.86 -4.00 23.41
C GLN A 239 -3.44 -4.37 22.97
N TYR A 240 -2.92 -3.71 21.94
CA TYR A 240 -1.55 -3.93 21.46
C TYR A 240 -0.51 -3.54 22.50
N CYS A 241 -0.68 -2.42 23.18
CA CYS A 241 0.20 -2.01 24.29
C CYS A 241 0.18 -3.03 25.45
N ASN A 242 -0.98 -3.60 25.78
CA ASN A 242 -1.04 -4.66 26.80
C ASN A 242 -0.31 -5.92 26.34
N LEU A 243 -0.49 -6.32 25.07
CA LEU A 243 0.23 -7.47 24.49
C LEU A 243 1.75 -7.26 24.54
N LEU A 244 2.22 -6.05 24.20
CA LEU A 244 3.63 -5.67 24.33
C LEU A 244 4.10 -5.72 25.79
N ALA A 245 3.30 -5.20 26.72
CA ALA A 245 3.64 -5.20 28.15
C ALA A 245 3.76 -6.61 28.73
N ASP A 246 2.82 -7.51 28.38
CA ASP A 246 2.81 -8.89 28.82
C ASP A 246 4.04 -9.67 28.32
N LYS A 247 4.53 -9.33 27.11
CA LYS A 247 5.67 -10.01 26.47
C LYS A 247 7.03 -9.38 26.77
N MET A 248 7.09 -8.07 26.98
CA MET A 248 8.34 -7.32 27.15
C MET A 248 8.53 -6.75 28.57
N GLY A 249 7.59 -6.95 29.49
CA GLY A 249 7.69 -6.50 30.88
C GLY A 249 7.61 -4.97 31.06
N THR A 250 7.26 -4.21 30.03
CA THR A 250 7.17 -2.74 30.06
C THR A 250 5.71 -2.27 30.05
N LEU A 251 5.27 -1.63 31.14
CA LEU A 251 3.92 -1.08 31.22
C LEU A 251 3.86 0.32 30.62
N LEU A 252 3.09 0.50 29.55
CA LEU A 252 2.53 1.82 29.25
C LEU A 252 1.39 2.11 30.24
N PRO A 253 1.38 3.26 30.92
CA PRO A 253 0.28 3.60 31.82
C PRO A 253 -1.05 3.69 31.04
N LYS A 254 -2.03 2.86 31.42
CA LYS A 254 -3.40 2.87 30.84
C LYS A 254 -4.07 4.25 30.86
N SER A 255 -3.65 5.12 31.78
CA SER A 255 -4.12 6.51 31.91
C SER A 255 -3.69 7.40 30.74
N SER A 256 -2.53 7.15 30.13
CA SER A 256 -2.01 7.97 29.03
C SER A 256 -2.83 7.79 27.75
N LEU A 257 -3.24 6.56 27.43
CA LEU A 257 -4.02 6.25 26.22
C LEU A 257 -5.43 6.88 26.20
N LYS A 258 -6.05 7.11 27.37
CA LYS A 258 -7.39 7.73 27.46
C LYS A 258 -7.39 9.20 27.03
N ARG A 259 -6.26 9.89 27.24
CA ARG A 259 -6.08 11.31 26.91
C ARG A 259 -5.70 11.55 25.45
N LEU A 260 -5.26 10.51 24.75
CA LEU A 260 -4.87 10.59 23.36
C LEU A 260 -6.09 10.65 22.44
N LYS A 261 -6.11 11.67 21.58
CA LYS A 261 -6.97 11.75 20.42
C LYS A 261 -6.15 11.33 19.21
N ILE A 262 -6.46 10.15 18.68
CA ILE A 262 -5.77 9.57 17.52
C ILE A 262 -6.71 9.59 16.32
N VAL A 263 -6.28 10.21 15.23
CA VAL A 263 -7.00 10.24 13.95
C VAL A 263 -6.10 9.61 12.90
N MET A 264 -6.63 8.63 12.17
CA MET A 264 -5.94 7.98 11.06
C MET A 264 -6.80 8.10 9.82
N THR A 265 -6.19 8.62 8.75
CA THR A 265 -6.83 8.81 7.45
C THR A 265 -5.95 8.21 6.38
N ASP A 266 -6.53 7.36 5.53
CA ASP A 266 -5.87 6.86 4.33
C ASP A 266 -6.48 7.54 3.10
N LYS A 267 -5.63 8.01 2.21
CA LYS A 267 -6.00 8.51 0.89
C LYS A 267 -5.26 7.68 -0.14
N LYS A 268 -5.97 7.18 -1.14
CA LYS A 268 -5.35 6.41 -2.23
C LYS A 268 -5.82 6.95 -3.55
N VAL A 269 -4.89 7.07 -4.48
CA VAL A 269 -5.16 7.35 -5.88
C VAL A 269 -4.61 6.18 -6.67
N PHE A 270 -5.43 5.61 -7.53
CA PHE A 270 -5.04 4.54 -8.43
C PHE A 270 -5.26 4.98 -9.86
N GLU A 271 -4.34 4.57 -10.73
CA GLU A 271 -4.52 4.65 -12.17
C GLU A 271 -4.40 3.26 -12.76
N TYR A 272 -5.41 2.87 -13.54
CA TYR A 272 -5.47 1.60 -14.24
C TYR A 272 -5.64 1.83 -15.73
N GLN A 273 -4.95 1.04 -16.54
CA GLN A 273 -5.44 0.70 -17.87
C GLN A 273 -6.59 -0.28 -17.68
N THR A 274 -7.75 -0.11 -18.32
CA THR A 274 -8.91 -1.01 -18.10
C THR A 274 -8.97 -2.21 -19.02
N ASP A 275 -8.24 -2.18 -20.14
CA ASP A 275 -8.19 -3.26 -21.11
C ASP A 275 -6.77 -3.37 -21.70
N PRO A 276 -6.00 -4.43 -21.38
CA PRO A 276 -6.24 -5.36 -20.26
C PRO A 276 -6.03 -4.65 -18.91
N ALA A 277 -6.79 -5.02 -17.87
CA ALA A 277 -6.73 -4.30 -16.61
C ALA A 277 -5.32 -4.37 -15.99
N ASN A 278 -4.58 -3.26 -16.05
CA ASN A 278 -3.21 -3.18 -15.58
C ASN A 278 -3.05 -1.99 -14.63
N PRO A 279 -2.52 -2.21 -13.42
CA PRO A 279 -2.16 -1.11 -12.54
C PRO A 279 -1.04 -0.29 -13.18
N ILE A 280 -1.26 1.01 -13.33
CA ILE A 280 -0.27 1.97 -13.85
C ILE A 280 0.40 2.68 -12.69
N SER A 281 -0.38 3.23 -11.77
CA SER A 281 0.16 3.93 -10.62
C SER A 281 -0.72 3.78 -9.38
N VAL A 282 -0.08 3.86 -8.21
CA VAL A 282 -0.72 3.93 -6.91
C VAL A 282 -0.02 5.04 -6.11
N ASP A 283 -0.76 6.01 -5.61
CA ASP A 283 -0.31 6.98 -4.62
C ASP A 283 -1.15 6.85 -3.37
N TYR A 284 -0.57 6.22 -2.36
CA TYR A 284 -1.19 5.96 -1.07
C TYR A 284 -0.56 6.85 0.00
N ILE A 285 -1.39 7.58 0.74
CA ILE A 285 -0.99 8.43 1.86
C ILE A 285 -1.78 8.00 3.09
N ARG A 286 -1.08 7.66 4.16
CA ARG A 286 -1.64 7.51 5.50
C ARG A 286 -1.16 8.65 6.38
N ALA A 287 -2.10 9.41 6.92
CA ALA A 287 -1.83 10.44 7.93
C ALA A 287 -2.31 9.94 9.30
N ILE A 288 -1.41 9.97 10.28
CA ILE A 288 -1.69 9.63 11.67
C ILE A 288 -1.43 10.89 12.50
N GLN A 289 -2.48 11.42 13.11
CA GLN A 289 -2.41 12.58 13.97
C GLN A 289 -2.71 12.15 15.41
N VAL A 290 -1.82 12.49 16.33
CA VAL A 290 -1.97 12.23 17.76
C VAL A 290 -1.94 13.56 18.50
N GLU A 291 -2.93 13.78 19.34
CA GLU A 291 -3.03 14.93 20.25
C GLU A 291 -3.20 14.41 21.67
N ASP A 292 -2.30 14.77 22.60
CA ASP A 292 -2.46 14.47 24.03
C ASP A 292 -3.15 15.66 24.71
N SER A 293 -4.35 15.41 25.24
CA SER A 293 -5.11 16.42 25.98
C SER A 293 -4.51 16.80 27.34
N GLY A 294 -3.52 16.05 27.83
CA GLY A 294 -2.84 16.34 29.10
C GLY A 294 -1.84 17.49 29.03
N ASP A 295 -1.01 17.53 27.98
CA ASP A 295 0.03 18.55 27.79
C ASP A 295 -0.17 19.40 26.52
N GLY A 296 -1.19 19.09 25.72
CA GLY A 296 -1.49 19.79 24.46
C GLY A 296 -0.53 19.45 23.33
N SER A 297 0.36 18.46 23.50
CA SER A 297 1.31 18.04 22.48
C SER A 297 0.58 17.45 21.27
N LYS A 298 1.12 17.76 20.08
CA LYS A 298 0.62 17.26 18.81
C LYS A 298 1.77 16.63 18.05
N SER A 299 1.54 15.42 17.54
CA SER A 299 2.46 14.77 16.62
C SER A 299 1.70 14.32 15.38
N GLU A 300 2.39 14.40 14.26
CA GLU A 300 1.89 13.93 12.98
C GLU A 300 2.94 13.00 12.37
N LYS A 301 2.46 11.86 11.89
CA LYS A 301 3.21 10.93 11.07
C LYS A 301 2.49 10.78 9.73
N ILE A 302 3.20 11.00 8.64
CA ILE A 302 2.70 10.80 7.29
C ILE A 302 3.51 9.68 6.66
N GLU A 303 2.85 8.60 6.30
CA GLU A 303 3.41 7.53 5.48
C GLU A 303 2.88 7.73 4.07
N ARG A 304 3.76 7.82 3.08
CA ARG A 304 3.38 7.91 1.67
C ARG A 304 4.09 6.86 0.85
N PHE A 305 3.31 6.26 -0.04
CA PHE A 305 3.70 5.16 -0.86
C PHE A 305 3.32 5.41 -2.32
N VAL A 306 4.33 5.54 -3.18
CA VAL A 306 4.13 5.80 -4.61
C VAL A 306 4.68 4.62 -5.39
N ILE A 307 3.82 3.98 -6.18
CA ILE A 307 4.15 2.87 -7.07
C ILE A 307 3.82 3.35 -8.50
N CYS A 308 4.79 3.30 -9.41
CA CYS A 308 4.58 3.70 -10.80
C CYS A 308 5.15 2.64 -11.73
N LYS A 309 4.37 2.23 -12.73
CA LYS A 309 4.83 1.33 -13.79
C LYS A 309 5.97 1.99 -14.57
N ILE A 310 6.99 1.21 -14.91
CA ILE A 310 8.17 1.65 -15.67
C ILE A 310 8.45 0.67 -16.82
N ASP A 311 8.85 1.22 -17.97
CA ASP A 311 9.05 0.48 -19.23
C ASP A 311 10.37 -0.32 -19.28
#